data_AF-A0AAU8VH71-F1
#
_entry.id   AF-A0AAU8VH71-F1
#
_cell.length_a   1.000
_cell.length_b   1.000
_cell.length_c   1.000
_cell.angle_alpha   90.00
_cell.angle_beta   90.00
_cell.angle_gamma   90.00
#
_symmetry.space_group_name_H-M   'P 1'
#
loop_
_entity.id
_entity.type
_entity.pdbx_description
1 polymer ?
#
loop_
_entity_poly.entity_id
_entity_poly.type
_entity_poly.pdbx_seq_one_letter_code
_entity_poly.pdbx_strand_id
1 'polypeptide(L)' 'MVYTRRWVPKTNNGGISTMFPKSWDGARIKNEVEHAFANKTISIELRGGKPTRIWKGITPSGVKVEGYLEPNITVYPKM' A
#
# COMPACT_ATOMS: atom_id res chain seq x y z
N MET A 1 -37.63 5.19 9.53
CA MET A 1 -36.18 5.30 9.22
C MET A 1 -36.00 5.28 7.71
N VAL A 2 -35.50 6.36 7.13
CA VAL A 2 -35.26 6.48 5.68
C VAL A 2 -33.79 6.19 5.41
N TYR A 3 -33.49 5.09 4.72
CA TYR A 3 -32.11 4.76 4.31
C TYR A 3 -31.74 5.62 3.09
N THR A 4 -31.05 6.72 3.32
CA THR A 4 -30.45 7.49 2.22
C THR A 4 -29.24 6.72 1.69
N ARG A 5 -29.32 6.23 0.44
CA ARG A 5 -28.20 5.61 -0.28
C ARG A 5 -27.18 6.69 -0.67
N ARG A 6 -26.57 7.34 0.31
CA ARG A 6 -25.61 8.42 0.10
C ARG A 6 -24.27 7.81 -0.31
N TRP A 7 -23.78 8.18 -1.48
CA TRP A 7 -22.45 7.80 -1.94
C TRP A 7 -21.41 8.33 -0.96
N VAL A 8 -20.60 7.43 -0.38
CA VAL A 8 -19.50 7.78 0.51
C VAL A 8 -18.20 7.66 -0.30
N PRO A 9 -17.51 8.77 -0.63
CA PRO A 9 -16.22 8.70 -1.28
C PRO A 9 -15.23 7.91 -0.41
N LYS A 10 -14.39 7.10 -1.04
CA LYS A 10 -13.30 6.42 -0.34
C LYS A 10 -12.29 7.49 0.11
N THR A 11 -12.30 7.83 1.39
CA THR A 11 -11.49 8.94 1.94
C THR A 11 -10.02 8.58 2.15
N ASN A 12 -9.65 7.30 2.11
CA ASN A 12 -8.27 6.86 2.24
C ASN A 12 -7.47 7.10 0.96
N ASN A 13 -6.24 7.60 1.11
CA ASN A 13 -5.33 8.00 0.02
C ASN A 13 -5.93 9.04 -0.95
N GLY A 14 -6.75 9.97 -0.44
CA GLY A 14 -7.38 11.02 -1.25
C GLY A 14 -8.32 10.49 -2.34
N GLY A 15 -8.81 9.24 -2.22
CA GLY A 15 -9.68 8.61 -3.22
C GLY A 15 -8.93 7.97 -4.39
N ILE A 16 -7.60 7.98 -4.39
CA ILE A 16 -6.79 7.38 -5.45
C ILE A 16 -6.55 5.89 -5.13
N SER A 17 -7.09 5.03 -5.99
CA SER A 17 -6.75 3.61 -6.00
C SER A 17 -5.57 3.39 -6.93
N THR A 18 -4.49 2.84 -6.40
CA THR A 18 -3.31 2.44 -7.16
C THR A 18 -3.31 0.92 -7.35
N MET A 19 -2.80 0.47 -8.49
CA MET A 19 -2.64 -0.94 -8.85
C MET A 19 -1.22 -1.15 -9.38
N PHE A 20 -0.70 -2.37 -9.26
CA PHE A 20 0.55 -2.70 -9.93
C PHE A 20 0.38 -2.60 -11.45
N PRO A 21 1.46 -2.38 -12.23
CA PRO A 21 1.37 -2.32 -13.67
C PRO A 21 0.66 -3.55 -14.25
N LYS A 22 -0.30 -3.33 -15.15
CA LYS A 22 -1.11 -4.40 -15.76
C LYS A 22 -0.28 -5.48 -16.47
N SER A 23 0.91 -5.11 -16.94
CA SER A 23 1.84 -6.03 -17.61
C SER A 23 2.58 -6.97 -16.67
N TRP A 24 2.46 -6.80 -15.35
CA TRP A 24 3.11 -7.68 -14.38
C TRP A 24 2.20 -8.86 -14.05
N ASP A 25 2.78 -10.06 -14.11
CA ASP A 25 2.15 -11.25 -13.58
C ASP A 25 2.43 -11.40 -12.07
N GLY A 26 1.79 -12.39 -11.43
CA GLY A 26 1.96 -12.63 -10.00
C GLY A 26 3.41 -12.95 -9.60
N ALA A 27 4.14 -13.67 -10.46
CA ALA A 27 5.54 -14.02 -10.21
C ALA A 27 6.43 -12.77 -10.21
N ARG A 28 6.26 -11.89 -11.19
CA ARG A 28 6.97 -10.62 -11.27
C ARG A 28 6.62 -9.71 -10.09
N ILE A 29 5.33 -9.57 -9.75
CA ILE A 29 4.92 -8.78 -8.58
C ILE A 29 5.65 -9.28 -7.33
N LYS A 30 5.67 -10.60 -7.10
CA LYS A 30 6.36 -11.19 -5.94
C LYS A 30 7.85 -10.83 -5.94
N ASN A 31 8.55 -11.04 -7.05
CA ASN A 31 9.98 -10.77 -7.14
C ASN A 31 10.30 -9.27 -6.91
N GLU A 32 9.55 -8.39 -7.57
CA GLU A 32 9.72 -6.93 -7.46
C GLU A 32 9.49 -6.46 -6.02
N VAL A 33 8.46 -7.00 -5.35
CA VAL A 33 8.14 -6.70 -3.95
C VAL A 33 9.20 -7.26 -3.00
N GLU A 34 9.71 -8.47 -3.23
CA GLU A 34 10.77 -9.06 -2.39
C GLU A 34 12.04 -8.20 -2.43
N HIS A 35 12.44 -7.74 -3.62
CA HIS A 35 13.56 -6.80 -3.77
C HIS A 35 13.32 -5.46 -3.05
N ALA A 36 12.11 -4.89 -3.17
CA ALA A 36 11.74 -3.65 -2.49
C ALA A 36 11.73 -3.84 -0.95
N PHE A 37 11.24 -4.98 -0.47
CA PHE A 37 11.13 -5.31 0.94
C PHE A 37 12.50 -5.58 1.59
N ALA A 38 13.44 -6.17 0.84
CA ALA A 38 14.81 -6.36 1.28
C ALA A 38 15.50 -5.01 1.57
N ASN A 39 15.22 -3.99 0.75
CA ASN A 39 15.79 -2.63 0.86
C ASN A 39 14.83 -1.61 1.50
N LYS A 40 13.87 -2.09 2.31
CA LYS A 40 12.82 -1.22 2.86
C LYS A 40 13.34 -0.22 3.89
N THR A 41 12.67 0.92 3.95
CA THR A 41 12.74 1.85 5.08
C THR A 41 11.51 1.68 5.96
N ILE A 42 11.69 1.64 7.27
CA ILE A 42 10.61 1.52 8.25
C ILE A 42 10.38 2.87 8.92
N SER A 43 9.11 3.28 9.02
CA SER A 43 8.68 4.47 9.74
C SER A 43 7.50 4.13 10.66
N ILE A 44 7.43 4.78 11.81
CA ILE A 44 6.28 4.69 12.71
C ILE A 44 5.36 5.87 12.41
N GLU A 45 4.14 5.60 11.94
CA GLU A 45 3.13 6.60 11.65
C GLU A 45 1.94 6.46 12.60
N LEU A 46 1.32 7.57 13.01
CA LEU A 46 0.06 7.55 13.75
C LEU A 46 -1.10 7.46 12.76
N ARG A 47 -1.73 6.28 12.65
CA ARG A 47 -2.97 6.10 11.87
C ARG A 47 -4.12 5.78 12.80
N GLY A 48 -5.19 6.58 12.73
CA GLY A 48 -6.33 6.45 13.63
C GLY A 48 -5.96 6.58 15.12
N GLY A 49 -4.93 7.38 15.43
CA GLY A 49 -4.43 7.57 16.79
C GLY A 49 -3.57 6.42 17.33
N LYS A 50 -3.25 5.41 16.52
CA LYS A 50 -2.41 4.26 16.92
C LYS A 50 -1.06 4.28 16.22
N PRO A 51 0.04 4.03 16.95
CA PRO A 51 1.36 3.87 16.33
C PRO A 51 1.34 2.63 15.44
N THR A 52 1.67 2.81 14.17
CA THR A 52 1.63 1.76 13.16
C THR A 52 2.97 1.74 12.44
N ARG A 53 3.59 0.56 12.31
CA ARG A 53 4.85 0.43 11.57
C ARG A 53 4.53 0.26 10.10
N ILE A 54 4.98 1.24 9.33
CA ILE A 54 4.85 1.30 7.90
C ILE A 54 6.23 1.01 7.32
N TRP A 55 6.29 0.18 6.29
CA TRP A 55 7.48 0.05 5.47
C TRP A 55 7.26 0.68 4.10
N LYS A 56 8.33 1.24 3.55
CA LYS A 56 8.35 1.85 2.22
C LYS A 56 9.53 1.26 1.45
N GLY A 57 9.35 1.06 0.16
CA GLY A 57 10.39 0.54 -0.71
C GLY A 57 10.21 1.02 -2.15
N ILE A 58 11.21 0.75 -2.97
CA ILE A 58 11.17 0.99 -4.41
C ILE A 58 11.53 -0.33 -5.07
N THR A 59 10.63 -0.83 -5.93
CA THR A 59 10.88 -2.03 -6.73
C THR A 59 12.02 -1.77 -7.73
N PRO A 60 12.76 -2.79 -8.22
CA PRO A 60 13.75 -2.65 -9.29
C PRO A 60 13.23 -1.90 -10.52
N SER A 61 11.96 -2.09 -10.89
CA SER A 61 11.30 -1.37 -11.98
C SER A 61 10.89 0.08 -11.66
N GLY A 62 11.24 0.61 -10.48
CA GLY A 62 11.00 2.01 -10.08
C GLY A 62 9.63 2.31 -9.44
N VAL A 63 8.77 1.30 -9.27
CA VAL A 63 7.48 1.46 -8.57
C VAL A 63 7.73 1.67 -7.08
N LYS A 64 7.25 2.79 -6.53
CA LYS A 64 7.24 3.03 -5.09
C LYS A 64 6.15 2.17 -4.45
N VAL A 65 6.48 1.52 -3.35
CA VAL A 65 5.54 0.67 -2.60
C VAL A 65 5.55 1.07 -1.14
N GLU A 66 4.39 0.89 -0.50
CA GLU A 66 4.19 1.08 0.92
C GLU A 66 3.40 -0.11 1.47
N GLY A 67 3.59 -0.43 2.75
CA GLY A 67 2.86 -1.50 3.38
C GLY A 67 2.91 -1.45 4.89
N TYR A 68 2.03 -2.21 5.52
CA TYR A 68 2.02 -2.40 6.97
C TYR A 68 2.93 -3.57 7.33
N LEU A 69 3.57 -3.51 8.50
CA LEU A 69 4.27 -4.67 9.07
C LEU A 69 3.39 -5.47 10.04
N GLU A 70 2.35 -4.85 10.60
CA GLU A 70 1.42 -5.48 11.53
C GLU A 70 -0.04 -5.07 11.25
N PRO A 71 -1.02 -5.93 11.57
CA PRO A 71 -0.88 -7.30 12.09
C PRO A 71 -0.40 -8.30 11.01
N ASN A 72 -0.64 -7.99 9.74
CA ASN A 72 -0.14 -8.75 8.60
C ASN A 72 0.80 -7.88 7.78
N ILE A 73 1.83 -8.49 7.20
CA ILE A 73 2.68 -7.80 6.24
C ILE A 73 1.89 -7.60 4.95
N THR A 74 1.72 -6.34 4.55
CA THR A 74 1.05 -6.00 3.30
C THR A 74 1.95 -5.20 2.39
N VAL A 75 1.53 -5.04 1.14
CA VAL A 75 2.18 -4.15 0.17
C VAL A 75 1.12 -3.59 -0.77
N TYR A 76 1.25 -2.32 -1.11
CA TYR A 76 0.51 -1.67 -2.18
C TYR A 76 1.40 -0.66 -2.90
N PRO A 77 1.19 -0.44 -4.22
CA PRO A 77 1.90 0.58 -4.97
C PRO A 77 1.46 1.97 -4.52
N LYS A 78 2.37 2.93 -4.53
CA LYS A 78 2.10 4.33 -4.20
C LYS A 78 2.55 5.21 -5.36
N MET A 79 1.67 6.10 -5.82
CA MET A 79 1.99 7.16 -6.79
C MET A 79 2.62 8.35 -6.07
#